data_AF-A0A161SKY6-F1
#
_entry.id   AF-A0A161SKY6-F1
#
_cell.length_a   1.000
_cell.length_b   1.000
_cell.length_c   1.000
_cell.angle_alpha   90.00
_cell.angle_beta   90.00
_cell.angle_gamma   90.00
#
_symmetry.space_group_name_H-M   'P 1'
#
loop_
_entity.id
_entity.type
_entity.pdbx_description
1 polymer ?
#
loop_
_entity_poly.entity_id
_entity_poly.type
_entity_poly.pdbx_seq_one_letter_code
_entity_poly.pdbx_strand_id
1 'polypeptide(L)'
;MESNAKSDRHEANRRNAAKSTGPRTTAGKRKSAKNSLRHGLNVPLPEYSAVVGKLAELLVNDLVGVDVEEAAIEAARAIVNCKRVSDAYAFAYRRLAVPLKMFPAPPVAAEGLSDLAATVAHLLAKLEEPKGAAPLTLPEFAKELNTLARYEQRAYSRRLRALRQLDAAVAKAKRLSRTDA
;
A
#
# COMPACT_ATOMS: atom_id res chain seq x y z
N MET A 1 20.16 -18.63 24.39
CA MET A 1 20.87 -17.36 24.69
C MET A 1 20.62 -16.29 23.60
N GLU A 2 19.41 -16.13 23.06
CA GLU A 2 19.13 -15.22 21.91
C GLU A 2 18.30 -13.96 22.26
N SER A 3 17.95 -13.74 23.53
CA SER A 3 16.99 -12.70 23.93
C SER A 3 17.59 -11.30 24.16
N ASN A 4 18.91 -11.16 24.31
CA ASN A 4 19.51 -9.89 24.74
C ASN A 4 19.68 -8.86 23.60
N ALA A 5 19.93 -9.32 22.37
CA ALA A 5 20.22 -8.44 21.22
C ALA A 5 19.00 -7.70 20.63
N LYS A 6 17.76 -8.15 20.95
CA LYS A 6 16.53 -7.43 20.57
C LYS A 6 16.22 -6.30 21.56
N SER A 7 16.44 -6.54 22.86
CA SER A 7 16.25 -5.55 23.94
C SER A 7 17.07 -4.28 23.71
N ASP A 8 18.38 -4.45 23.45
CA ASP A 8 19.30 -3.34 23.19
C ASP A 8 18.91 -2.50 21.97
N ARG A 9 18.41 -3.15 20.91
CA ARG A 9 17.94 -2.45 19.71
C ARG A 9 16.69 -1.61 19.97
N HIS A 10 15.76 -2.08 20.81
CA HIS A 10 14.58 -1.31 21.17
C HIS A 10 14.93 -0.10 22.03
N GLU A 11 15.86 -0.25 22.96
CA GLU A 11 16.32 0.83 23.82
C GLU A 11 17.12 1.89 23.05
N ALA A 12 17.99 1.46 22.12
CA ALA A 12 18.67 2.34 21.19
C ALA A 12 17.70 3.09 20.27
N ASN A 13 16.67 2.40 19.74
CA ASN A 13 15.63 3.06 18.94
C ASN A 13 14.84 4.10 19.75
N ARG A 14 14.52 3.83 21.03
CA ARG A 14 13.86 4.81 21.91
C ARG A 14 14.72 6.04 22.16
N ARG A 15 16.01 5.86 22.48
CA ARG A 15 16.96 6.97 22.66
C ARG A 15 17.15 7.79 21.37
N ASN A 16 17.22 7.13 20.22
CA ASN A 16 17.35 7.79 18.92
C ASN A 16 16.06 8.51 18.51
N ALA A 17 14.89 7.96 18.81
CA ALA A 17 13.60 8.61 18.58
C ALA A 17 13.45 9.88 19.44
N ALA A 18 13.88 9.85 20.70
CA ALA A 18 13.89 11.02 21.58
C ALA A 18 14.81 12.15 21.09
N LYS A 19 15.90 11.80 20.38
CA LYS A 19 16.84 12.77 19.77
C LYS A 19 16.42 13.23 18.37
N SER A 20 15.52 12.50 17.71
CA SER A 20 15.07 12.80 16.35
C SER A 20 14.03 13.92 16.40
N THR A 21 14.48 15.18 16.25
CA THR A 21 13.59 16.26 15.82
C THR A 21 13.19 15.94 14.38
N GLY A 22 11.92 15.57 14.16
CA GLY A 22 11.45 15.13 12.84
C GLY A 22 11.80 16.12 11.71
N PRO A 23 11.66 15.71 10.46
CA PRO A 23 12.18 16.48 9.33
C PRO A 23 11.62 17.90 9.28
N ARG A 24 12.49 18.89 9.46
CA ARG A 24 12.12 20.32 9.50
C ARG A 24 12.06 20.95 8.10
N THR A 25 12.79 20.39 7.15
CA THR A 25 12.85 20.87 5.75
C THR A 25 11.83 20.13 4.86
N THR A 26 11.39 20.77 3.78
CA THR A 26 10.52 20.15 2.76
C THR A 26 11.14 18.89 2.17
N ALA A 27 12.44 18.91 1.85
CA ALA A 27 13.19 17.74 1.41
C ALA A 27 13.22 16.62 2.46
N GLY A 28 13.41 16.99 3.74
CA GLY A 28 13.35 16.06 4.86
C GLY A 28 11.95 15.44 5.03
N LYS A 29 10.89 16.24 4.93
CA LYS A 29 9.50 15.78 5.04
C LYS A 29 9.17 14.81 3.91
N ARG A 30 9.64 15.10 2.69
CA ARG A 30 9.52 14.21 1.52
C ARG A 30 10.25 12.88 1.76
N LYS A 31 11.47 12.91 2.31
CA LYS A 31 12.25 11.69 2.63
C LYS A 31 11.57 10.86 3.71
N SER A 32 11.02 11.49 4.75
CA SER A 32 10.26 10.81 5.79
C SER A 32 8.95 10.21 5.27
N ALA A 33 8.19 10.91 4.43
CA ALA A 33 6.98 10.37 3.81
C ALA A 33 7.28 9.14 2.92
N LYS A 34 8.37 9.18 2.14
CA LYS A 34 8.86 8.02 1.36
C LYS A 34 9.25 6.85 2.27
N ASN A 35 9.87 7.13 3.41
CA ASN A 35 10.22 6.10 4.39
C ASN A 35 8.97 5.52 5.07
N SER A 36 7.96 6.31 5.41
CA SER A 36 6.72 5.83 6.03
C SER A 36 5.93 4.90 5.11
N LEU A 37 5.85 5.19 3.81
CA LEU A 37 5.16 4.31 2.84
C LEU A 37 5.88 2.96 2.68
N ARG A 38 7.21 2.99 2.53
CA ARG A 38 8.04 1.77 2.38
C ARG A 38 8.10 0.96 3.66
N HIS A 39 8.24 1.62 4.81
CA HIS A 39 8.17 0.96 6.10
C HIS A 39 6.79 0.35 6.31
N GLY A 40 5.71 1.04 5.92
CA GLY A 40 4.36 0.48 5.90
C GLY A 40 4.30 -0.87 5.19
N LEU A 41 4.79 -0.97 3.94
CA LEU A 41 4.74 -2.22 3.17
C LEU A 41 5.73 -3.31 3.62
N ASN A 42 6.82 -2.95 4.29
CA ASN A 42 7.76 -3.91 4.88
C ASN A 42 7.36 -4.37 6.28
N VAL A 43 6.49 -3.62 6.98
CA VAL A 43 5.99 -3.99 8.30
C VAL A 43 4.95 -5.09 8.14
N PRO A 44 5.17 -6.27 8.76
CA PRO A 44 4.18 -7.33 8.82
C PRO A 44 2.86 -6.78 9.35
N LEU A 45 1.74 -7.32 8.86
CA LEU A 45 0.47 -7.07 9.52
C LEU A 45 0.58 -7.45 11.00
N PRO A 46 -0.05 -6.69 11.91
CA PRO A 46 -0.14 -7.09 13.32
C PRO A 46 -0.59 -8.54 13.42
N GLU A 47 -0.08 -9.24 14.43
CA GLU A 47 -0.42 -10.63 14.69
C GLU A 47 -1.95 -10.78 14.79
N TYR A 48 -2.58 -9.88 15.55
CA TYR A 48 -4.02 -9.71 15.65
C TYR A 48 -4.52 -8.58 14.75
N SER A 49 -5.09 -8.93 13.61
CA SER A 49 -5.76 -7.99 12.71
C SER A 49 -7.22 -8.43 12.56
N ALA A 50 -8.16 -7.61 13.05
CA ALA A 50 -9.60 -7.90 12.95
C ALA A 50 -10.05 -8.11 11.49
N VAL A 51 -9.45 -7.39 10.55
CA VAL A 51 -9.71 -7.55 9.11
C VAL A 51 -9.23 -8.92 8.62
N VAL A 52 -8.07 -9.39 9.10
CA VAL A 52 -7.54 -10.72 8.74
C VAL A 52 -8.42 -11.81 9.34
N GLY A 53 -8.79 -11.70 10.62
CA GLY A 53 -9.66 -12.67 11.29
C GLY A 53 -11.01 -12.81 10.59
N LYS A 54 -11.70 -11.67 10.38
CA LYS A 54 -12.99 -11.67 9.67
C LYS A 54 -12.89 -12.20 8.24
N LEU A 55 -11.82 -11.90 7.52
CA LEU A 55 -11.62 -12.44 6.18
C LEU A 55 -11.32 -13.94 6.22
N ALA A 56 -10.57 -14.44 7.21
CA ALA A 56 -10.32 -15.86 7.38
C ALA A 56 -11.63 -16.61 7.66
N GLU A 57 -12.48 -16.10 8.55
CA GLU A 57 -13.83 -16.62 8.80
C GLU A 57 -14.65 -16.69 7.50
N LEU A 58 -14.64 -15.63 6.69
CA LEU A 58 -15.35 -15.62 5.41
C LEU A 58 -14.80 -16.63 4.40
N LEU A 59 -13.49 -16.89 4.39
CA LEU A 59 -12.87 -17.87 3.48
C LEU A 59 -13.27 -19.31 3.78
N VAL A 60 -13.68 -19.61 5.02
CA VAL A 60 -14.02 -20.97 5.47
C VAL A 60 -15.45 -21.11 5.95
N ASN A 61 -16.31 -20.10 5.73
CA ASN A 61 -17.68 -20.09 6.25
C ASN A 61 -18.48 -21.34 5.84
N ASP A 62 -18.29 -21.83 4.62
CA ASP A 62 -18.97 -23.03 4.11
C ASP A 62 -18.28 -24.35 4.53
N LEU A 63 -17.22 -24.29 5.35
CA LEU A 63 -16.38 -25.42 5.76
C LEU A 63 -16.52 -25.69 7.26
N VAL A 64 -17.70 -26.14 7.66
CA VAL A 64 -17.99 -26.52 9.06
C VAL A 64 -17.20 -27.77 9.47
N GLY A 65 -16.48 -27.71 10.60
CA GLY A 65 -15.78 -28.86 11.18
C GLY A 65 -14.49 -29.27 10.45
N VAL A 66 -13.96 -28.40 9.59
CA VAL A 66 -12.74 -28.65 8.80
C VAL A 66 -11.58 -27.89 9.43
N ASP A 67 -10.53 -28.60 9.88
CA ASP A 67 -9.33 -27.98 10.45
C ASP A 67 -8.42 -27.37 9.36
N VAL A 68 -8.76 -26.13 8.97
CA VAL A 68 -8.04 -25.33 7.95
C VAL A 68 -7.76 -23.89 8.42
N GLU A 69 -7.94 -23.62 9.71
CA GLU A 69 -7.92 -22.26 10.27
C GLU A 69 -6.59 -21.54 10.01
N GLU A 70 -5.45 -22.21 10.24
CA GLU A 70 -4.13 -21.64 10.00
C GLU A 70 -3.91 -21.27 8.52
N ALA A 71 -4.31 -22.15 7.61
CA ALA A 71 -4.20 -21.90 6.17
C ALA A 71 -5.13 -20.76 5.71
N ALA A 72 -6.31 -20.63 6.31
CA ALA A 72 -7.25 -19.55 6.04
C ALA A 72 -6.73 -18.21 6.55
N ILE A 73 -6.14 -18.17 7.74
CA ILE A 73 -5.50 -16.97 8.30
C ILE A 73 -4.36 -16.49 7.40
N GLU A 74 -3.50 -17.40 6.93
CA GLU A 74 -2.39 -17.02 6.05
C GLU A 74 -2.89 -16.54 4.67
N ALA A 75 -3.90 -17.19 4.09
CA ALA A 75 -4.55 -16.74 2.87
C ALA A 75 -5.16 -15.33 3.03
N ALA A 76 -5.91 -15.10 4.11
CA ALA A 76 -6.47 -13.80 4.44
C ALA A 76 -5.39 -12.73 4.62
N ARG A 77 -4.31 -13.04 5.35
CA ARG A 77 -3.16 -12.14 5.55
C ARG A 77 -2.51 -11.76 4.22
N ALA A 78 -2.34 -12.72 3.31
CA ALA A 78 -1.77 -12.48 1.99
C ALA A 78 -2.70 -11.61 1.11
N ILE A 79 -4.02 -11.81 1.15
CA ILE A 79 -5.01 -10.97 0.46
C ILE A 79 -4.94 -9.52 0.97
N VAL A 80 -4.93 -9.32 2.30
CA VAL A 80 -4.84 -7.98 2.89
C VAL A 80 -3.52 -7.31 2.49
N ASN A 81 -2.40 -8.04 2.41
CA ASN A 81 -1.14 -7.47 1.93
C ASN A 81 -1.21 -7.02 0.46
N CYS A 82 -1.88 -7.76 -0.43
CA CYS A 82 -2.14 -7.30 -1.80
C CYS A 82 -2.96 -5.99 -1.80
N LYS A 83 -3.97 -5.87 -0.94
CA LYS A 83 -4.77 -4.65 -0.80
C LYS A 83 -3.93 -3.46 -0.35
N ARG A 84 -3.01 -3.65 0.61
CA ARG A 84 -2.08 -2.59 1.06
C ARG A 84 -1.18 -2.08 -0.05
N VAL A 85 -0.72 -2.96 -0.95
CA VAL A 85 0.05 -2.54 -2.13
C VAL A 85 -0.82 -1.75 -3.10
N SER A 86 -2.06 -2.18 -3.32
CA SER A 86 -3.03 -1.45 -4.15
C SER A 86 -3.33 -0.05 -3.60
N ASP A 87 -3.49 0.06 -2.27
CA ASP A 87 -3.68 1.34 -1.59
C ASP A 87 -2.45 2.24 -1.68
N ALA A 88 -1.24 1.65 -1.65
CA ALA A 88 -0.01 2.39 -1.87
C ALA A 88 0.10 2.92 -3.30
N TYR A 89 -0.34 2.16 -4.32
CA TYR A 89 -0.48 2.67 -5.69
C TYR A 89 -1.49 3.82 -5.76
N ALA A 90 -2.69 3.64 -5.21
CA ALA A 90 -3.70 4.70 -5.18
C ALA A 90 -3.19 5.99 -4.52
N PHE A 91 -2.44 5.84 -3.42
CA PHE A 91 -1.78 6.96 -2.75
C PHE A 91 -0.69 7.61 -3.60
N ALA A 92 0.16 6.82 -4.28
CA ALA A 92 1.18 7.33 -5.18
C ALA A 92 0.55 8.11 -6.36
N TYR A 93 -0.52 7.58 -6.97
CA TYR A 93 -1.26 8.26 -8.03
C TYR A 93 -1.85 9.60 -7.58
N ARG A 94 -2.37 9.70 -6.34
CA ARG A 94 -2.85 10.97 -5.77
C ARG A 94 -1.75 12.03 -5.56
N ARG A 95 -0.47 11.61 -5.45
CA ARG A 95 0.68 12.50 -5.24
C ARG A 95 1.37 12.94 -6.52
N LEU A 96 0.95 12.37 -7.64
CA LEU A 96 1.36 12.84 -8.94
C LEU A 96 0.79 14.26 -9.13
N ALA A 97 1.64 15.28 -9.27
CA ALA A 97 1.19 16.46 -10.02
C ALA A 97 1.26 16.09 -11.48
N VAL A 98 0.18 15.51 -11.97
CA VAL A 98 -0.22 15.90 -13.30
C VAL A 98 -1.45 16.76 -13.10
N PRO A 99 -1.52 17.95 -13.72
CA PRO A 99 -2.81 18.58 -13.95
C PRO A 99 -3.60 17.70 -14.92
N LEU A 100 -4.13 16.59 -14.43
CA LEU A 100 -5.27 15.88 -15.04
C LEU A 100 -6.52 16.27 -14.26
N LYS A 101 -6.69 17.56 -13.93
CA LYS A 101 -8.04 18.09 -14.01
C LYS A 101 -8.34 18.11 -15.50
N MET A 102 -9.15 17.14 -15.92
CA MET A 102 -9.94 17.11 -17.14
C MET A 102 -9.83 18.43 -17.87
N PHE A 103 -9.23 18.45 -19.07
CA PHE A 103 -9.39 19.59 -19.97
C PHE A 103 -10.89 19.93 -19.98
N PRO A 104 -11.36 21.06 -19.40
CA PRO A 104 -12.64 21.56 -19.88
C PRO A 104 -12.41 21.80 -21.37
N ALA A 105 -13.31 21.28 -22.20
CA ALA A 105 -13.28 21.56 -23.63
C ALA A 105 -13.02 23.07 -23.81
N PRO A 106 -12.04 23.46 -24.65
CA PRO A 106 -11.74 24.87 -24.83
C PRO A 106 -13.05 25.60 -25.16
N PRO A 107 -13.32 26.77 -24.57
CA PRO A 107 -14.49 27.54 -24.95
C PRO A 107 -14.38 27.79 -26.45
N VAL A 108 -15.32 27.25 -27.21
CA VAL A 108 -15.33 27.42 -28.65
C VAL A 108 -15.66 28.88 -28.92
N ALA A 109 -14.72 29.52 -29.62
CA ALA A 109 -14.78 30.77 -30.38
C ALA A 109 -14.90 32.09 -29.60
N ALA A 110 -13.83 32.90 -29.66
CA ALA A 110 -13.82 34.06 -30.56
C ALA A 110 -12.38 34.61 -30.70
N GLU A 111 -11.95 34.73 -31.96
CA GLU A 111 -11.03 35.72 -32.52
C GLU A 111 -9.82 36.20 -31.68
N GLY A 112 -8.62 35.82 -32.15
CA GLY A 112 -7.39 36.57 -31.90
C GLY A 112 -6.33 35.84 -31.08
N LEU A 113 -5.15 35.63 -31.68
CA LEU A 113 -3.94 35.11 -31.04
C LEU A 113 -3.38 35.99 -29.89
N SER A 114 -4.11 37.02 -29.44
CA SER A 114 -3.70 37.92 -28.35
C SER A 114 -3.86 37.32 -26.96
N ASP A 115 -4.70 36.30 -26.80
CA ASP A 115 -5.13 35.85 -25.48
C ASP A 115 -4.40 34.60 -24.96
N LEU A 116 -3.32 34.17 -25.64
CA LEU A 116 -2.48 33.06 -25.16
C LEU A 116 -1.93 33.37 -23.76
N ALA A 117 -1.57 34.64 -23.49
CA ALA A 117 -1.11 35.07 -22.18
C ALA A 117 -2.21 34.97 -21.11
N ALA A 118 -3.46 35.36 -21.40
CA ALA A 118 -4.55 35.24 -20.43
C ALA A 118 -5.04 33.79 -20.29
N THR A 119 -5.01 33.02 -21.37
CA THR A 119 -5.31 31.58 -21.35
C THR A 119 -4.28 30.84 -20.49
N VAL A 120 -2.99 31.16 -20.67
CA VAL A 120 -1.89 30.63 -19.84
C VAL A 120 -2.01 31.11 -18.40
N ALA A 121 -2.28 32.40 -18.15
CA ALA A 121 -2.47 32.93 -16.81
C ALA A 121 -3.67 32.29 -16.09
N HIS A 122 -4.77 32.04 -16.82
CA HIS A 122 -5.96 31.37 -16.31
C HIS A 122 -5.70 29.88 -16.00
N LEU A 123 -4.94 29.20 -16.86
CA LEU A 123 -4.49 27.83 -16.60
C LEU A 123 -3.54 27.77 -15.39
N LEU A 124 -2.57 28.68 -15.29
CA LEU A 124 -1.65 28.79 -14.16
C LEU A 124 -2.39 29.12 -12.84
N ALA A 125 -3.41 29.99 -12.87
CA ALA A 125 -4.22 30.31 -11.71
C ALA A 125 -5.10 29.15 -11.23
N LYS A 126 -5.49 28.23 -12.14
CA LYS A 126 -6.22 26.99 -11.81
C LYS A 126 -5.31 25.85 -11.33
N LEU A 127 -3.99 26.00 -11.46
CA LEU A 127 -3.00 25.17 -10.79
C LEU A 127 -2.83 25.64 -9.34
N GLU A 128 -3.90 25.59 -8.54
CA GLU A 128 -3.73 25.68 -7.08
C GLU A 128 -2.73 24.59 -6.66
N GLU A 129 -1.60 25.00 -6.07
CA GLU A 129 -0.68 24.03 -5.48
C GLU A 129 -1.48 23.20 -4.48
N PRO A 130 -1.51 21.86 -4.61
CA PRO A 130 -2.30 21.04 -3.71
C PRO A 130 -1.82 21.30 -2.28
N LYS A 131 -2.72 21.78 -1.40
CA LYS A 131 -2.45 21.89 0.04
C LYS A 131 -2.03 20.51 0.56
N GLY A 132 -0.73 20.30 0.69
CA GLY A 132 -0.13 18.98 0.93
C GLY A 132 1.37 18.94 0.61
N ALA A 133 1.99 17.78 0.78
CA ALA A 133 3.38 17.60 0.41
C ALA A 133 3.55 17.84 -1.10
N ALA A 134 4.57 18.62 -1.48
CA ALA A 134 4.83 18.96 -2.87
C ALA A 134 4.79 17.71 -3.77
N PRO A 135 4.12 17.79 -4.92
CA PRO A 135 3.91 16.67 -5.81
C PRO A 135 5.25 16.08 -6.31
N LEU A 136 5.24 14.79 -6.64
CA LEU A 136 6.43 14.09 -7.14
C LEU A 136 6.77 14.58 -8.54
N THR A 137 8.07 14.72 -8.84
CA THR A 137 8.51 14.87 -10.24
C THR A 137 8.27 13.55 -11.00
N LEU A 138 8.14 13.60 -12.33
CA LEU A 138 7.91 12.41 -13.15
C LEU A 138 8.98 11.31 -12.92
N PRO A 139 10.29 11.62 -12.83
CA PRO A 139 11.30 10.61 -12.48
C PRO A 139 11.17 10.05 -11.06
N GLU A 140 10.82 10.89 -10.07
CA GLU A 140 10.59 10.43 -8.70
C GLU A 140 9.38 9.49 -8.62
N PHE A 141 8.32 9.80 -9.37
CA PHE A 141 7.13 8.98 -9.49
C PHE A 141 7.43 7.63 -10.17
N ALA A 142 8.15 7.63 -11.30
CA ALA A 142 8.56 6.40 -11.97
C ALA A 142 9.39 5.48 -11.06
N LYS A 143 10.29 6.05 -10.24
CA LYS A 143 11.06 5.29 -9.25
C LYS A 143 10.17 4.72 -8.13
N GLU A 144 9.12 5.43 -7.74
CA GLU A 144 8.14 4.97 -6.76
C GLU A 144 7.31 3.80 -7.33
N LEU A 145 6.80 3.92 -8.56
CA LEU A 145 6.09 2.84 -9.26
C LEU A 145 6.95 1.58 -9.43
N ASN A 146 8.20 1.71 -9.87
CA ASN A 146 9.13 0.57 -9.98
C ASN A 146 9.36 -0.12 -8.64
N THR A 147 9.31 0.63 -7.54
CA THR A 147 9.41 0.06 -6.20
C THR A 147 8.13 -0.70 -5.83
N LEU A 148 6.96 -0.12 -6.08
CA LEU A 148 5.66 -0.75 -5.84
C LEU A 148 5.47 -2.01 -6.68
N ALA A 149 5.93 -2.04 -7.93
CA ALA A 149 5.89 -3.24 -8.79
C ALA A 149 6.60 -4.44 -8.16
N ARG A 150 7.76 -4.22 -7.50
CA ARG A 150 8.45 -5.30 -6.76
C ARG A 150 7.68 -5.77 -5.53
N TYR A 151 6.92 -4.90 -4.88
CA TYR A 151 6.06 -5.28 -3.75
C TYR A 151 4.82 -6.04 -4.23
N GLU A 152 4.24 -5.60 -5.34
CA GLU A 152 3.11 -6.22 -6.00
C GLU A 152 3.43 -7.66 -6.41
N GLN A 153 4.54 -7.89 -7.12
CA GLN A 153 4.95 -9.23 -7.53
C GLN A 153 5.10 -10.17 -6.34
N ARG A 154 5.73 -9.70 -5.26
CA ARG A 154 5.90 -10.49 -4.02
C ARG A 154 4.57 -10.75 -3.31
N ALA A 155 3.71 -9.75 -3.19
CA ALA A 155 2.40 -9.89 -2.57
C ALA A 155 1.51 -10.83 -3.37
N TYR A 156 1.47 -10.69 -4.69
CA TYR A 156 0.72 -11.56 -5.60
C TYR A 156 1.18 -13.02 -5.50
N SER A 157 2.50 -13.24 -5.54
CA SER A 157 3.09 -14.59 -5.44
C SER A 157 2.75 -15.25 -4.09
N ARG A 158 2.84 -14.49 -2.99
CA ARG A 158 2.46 -14.97 -1.65
C ARG A 158 0.98 -15.31 -1.58
N ARG A 159 0.10 -14.44 -2.08
CA ARG A 159 -1.35 -14.69 -2.13
C ARG A 159 -1.68 -15.96 -2.89
N LEU A 160 -1.09 -16.15 -4.07
CA LEU A 160 -1.31 -17.33 -4.89
C LEU A 160 -0.85 -18.61 -4.18
N ARG A 161 0.31 -18.58 -3.52
CA ARG A 161 0.80 -19.71 -2.72
C ARG A 161 -0.12 -20.02 -1.54
N ALA A 162 -0.54 -19.01 -0.79
CA ALA A 162 -1.38 -19.18 0.39
C ALA A 162 -2.77 -19.74 0.03
N LEU A 163 -3.38 -19.26 -1.06
CA LEU A 163 -4.63 -19.80 -1.56
C LEU A 163 -4.51 -21.28 -1.96
N ARG A 164 -3.42 -21.66 -2.65
CA ARG A 164 -3.18 -23.08 -2.97
C ARG A 164 -2.97 -23.95 -1.73
N GLN A 165 -2.33 -23.41 -0.69
CA GLN A 165 -2.17 -24.11 0.58
C GLN A 165 -3.52 -24.32 1.28
N LEU A 166 -4.38 -23.30 1.26
CA LEU A 166 -5.76 -23.41 1.74
C LEU A 166 -6.52 -24.48 0.95
N ASP A 167 -6.50 -24.44 -0.39
CA ASP A 167 -7.17 -25.44 -1.23
C ASP A 167 -6.70 -26.87 -0.91
N ALA A 168 -5.39 -27.06 -0.74
CA ALA A 168 -4.81 -28.35 -0.38
C ALA A 168 -5.23 -28.81 1.02
N ALA A 169 -5.28 -27.90 1.99
CA ALA A 169 -5.72 -28.20 3.35
C ALA A 169 -7.21 -28.61 3.37
N VAL A 170 -8.06 -27.88 2.64
CA VAL A 170 -9.48 -28.22 2.46
C VAL A 170 -9.65 -29.60 1.80
N ALA A 171 -8.90 -29.88 0.74
CA ALA A 171 -8.94 -31.17 0.07
C ALA A 171 -8.50 -32.33 0.99
N LYS A 172 -7.45 -32.11 1.79
CA LYS A 172 -6.97 -33.11 2.77
C LYS A 172 -8.02 -33.38 3.85
N ALA A 173 -8.59 -32.33 4.44
CA ALA A 173 -9.58 -32.47 5.50
C ALA A 173 -10.86 -33.17 5.01
N LYS A 174 -11.34 -32.87 3.80
CA LYS A 174 -12.46 -33.60 3.17
C LYS A 174 -12.19 -35.09 2.98
N ARG A 175 -10.93 -35.48 2.69
CA ARG A 175 -10.56 -36.90 2.57
C ARG A 175 -10.61 -37.61 3.92
N LEU A 176 -10.08 -36.98 4.97
CA LEU A 176 -10.08 -37.55 6.33
C LEU A 176 -11.51 -37.79 6.83
N SER A 177 -12.41 -36.81 6.64
CA SER A 177 -13.84 -36.96 7.02
C SER A 177 -14.59 -38.08 6.30
N ARG A 178 -14.08 -38.58 5.16
CA ARG A 178 -14.69 -39.68 4.39
C ARG A 178 -14.16 -41.06 4.80
N THR A 179 -12.97 -41.13 5.40
CA THR A 179 -12.38 -42.37 5.90
C THR A 179 -12.86 -42.73 7.31
N ASP A 180 -13.38 -41.75 8.05
CA ASP A 180 -13.87 -41.91 9.42
C ASP A 180 -15.39 -42.20 9.50
N ALA A 181 -16.08 -42.30 8.36
CA ALA A 181 -17.50 -42.61 8.22
C ALA A 181 -17.71 -43.97 7.54
#